data_AF-A0A1F9SF78-F1
#
_entry.id   AF-A0A1F9SF78-F1
#
_cell.length_a   1.000
_cell.length_b   1.000
_cell.length_c   1.000
_cell.angle_alpha   90.00
_cell.angle_beta   90.00
_cell.angle_gamma   90.00
#
_symmetry.space_group_name_H-M   'P 1'
#
loop_
_entity.id
_entity.type
_entity.pdbx_description
1 polymer ?
#
loop_
_entity_poly.entity_id
_entity_poly.type
_entity_poly.pdbx_seq_one_letter_code
_entity_poly.pdbx_strand_id
1 'polypeptide(L)'
;MAWEIKGWICGGYVAARGDGEMVFIYRRPDWGTGMSGVRAFYELRSRGSIVGRITAENSWRPQVKAEWLAETDRPLNEADLIEIAGALKF
;
A
#
# COMPACT_ATOMS: atom_id res chain seq x y z
N MET A 1 -11.24 -6.23 -11.09
CA MET A 1 -10.35 -7.42 -11.21
C MET A 1 -9.52 -7.38 -9.94
N ALA A 2 -9.61 -8.38 -9.06
CA ALA A 2 -9.02 -8.27 -7.74
C ALA A 2 -7.48 -8.35 -7.77
N TRP A 3 -6.81 -7.47 -7.03
CA TRP A 3 -5.38 -7.54 -6.75
C TRP A 3 -5.05 -8.77 -5.89
N GLU A 4 -4.01 -9.52 -6.28
CA GLU A 4 -3.50 -10.67 -5.52
C GLU A 4 -2.26 -10.26 -4.73
N ILE A 5 -2.29 -10.36 -3.40
CA ILE A 5 -1.13 -10.14 -2.55
C ILE A 5 -0.27 -11.41 -2.54
N LYS A 6 0.81 -11.38 -3.31
CA LYS A 6 1.87 -12.38 -3.32
C LYS A 6 2.80 -12.13 -2.13
N GLY A 7 3.32 -13.22 -1.57
CA GLY A 7 3.96 -13.29 -0.25
C GLY A 7 5.20 -12.40 -0.03
N TRP A 8 5.78 -12.54 1.16
CA TRP A 8 6.82 -11.66 1.68
C TRP A 8 8.14 -11.75 0.92
N ILE A 9 8.51 -10.71 0.17
CA ILE A 9 9.84 -10.56 -0.42
C ILE A 9 10.61 -9.52 0.43
N CYS A 10 11.67 -9.96 1.11
CA CYS A 10 12.67 -9.10 1.75
C CYS A 10 12.13 -7.93 2.61
N GLY A 11 11.03 -8.11 3.36
CA GLY A 11 10.51 -7.03 4.21
C GLY A 11 9.18 -6.41 3.76
N GLY A 12 8.60 -6.89 2.65
CA GLY A 12 7.39 -6.31 2.07
C GLY A 12 6.55 -7.32 1.30
N TYR A 13 5.43 -6.87 0.74
CA TYR A 13 4.50 -7.65 -0.07
C TYR A 13 4.57 -7.24 -1.54
N VAL A 14 4.09 -8.08 -2.43
CA VAL A 14 3.88 -7.72 -3.84
C VAL A 14 2.41 -7.91 -4.16
N ALA A 15 1.73 -6.86 -4.60
CA ALA A 15 0.41 -6.97 -5.20
C ALA A 15 0.57 -7.14 -6.71
N ALA A 16 -0.08 -8.15 -7.29
CA ALA A 16 -0.10 -8.37 -8.72
C ALA A 16 -1.54 -8.34 -9.26
N ARG A 17 -1.73 -7.70 -10.41
CA ARG A 17 -3.00 -7.67 -11.14
C ARG A 17 -2.91 -8.59 -12.37
N GLY A 18 -4.06 -9.12 -12.82
CA GLY A 18 -4.12 -10.11 -13.90
C GLY A 18 -3.62 -9.64 -15.28
N ASP A 19 -3.42 -8.34 -15.45
CA ASP A 19 -2.82 -7.72 -16.64
C ASP A 19 -1.28 -7.66 -16.59
N GLY A 20 -0.65 -8.17 -15.53
CA GLY A 20 0.79 -8.17 -15.35
C GLY A 20 1.33 -6.96 -14.59
N GLU A 21 0.49 -6.01 -14.18
CA GLU A 21 0.91 -4.90 -13.33
C GLU A 21 1.26 -5.39 -11.92
N MET A 22 2.32 -4.79 -11.36
CA MET A 22 2.86 -5.15 -10.06
C MET A 22 3.11 -3.90 -9.20
N VAL A 23 2.74 -4.01 -7.93
CA VAL A 23 2.98 -2.99 -6.91
C VAL A 23 3.72 -3.62 -5.74
N PHE A 24 4.86 -3.05 -5.39
CA PHE A 24 5.65 -3.45 -4.23
C PHE A 24 5.21 -2.65 -3.02
N ILE A 25 4.90 -3.34 -1.93
CA ILE A 25 4.35 -2.78 -0.70
C ILE A 25 5.40 -2.94 0.39
N TYR A 26 5.97 -1.85 0.86
CA TYR A 26 7.01 -1.86 1.89
C TYR A 26 6.44 -1.41 3.22
N ARG A 27 6.57 -2.26 4.26
CA ARG A 27 6.27 -1.81 5.61
C ARG A 27 7.35 -0.83 6.04
N ARG A 28 6.94 0.40 6.31
CA ARG A 28 7.84 1.44 6.80
C ARG A 28 7.73 1.52 8.32
N PRO A 29 8.85 1.67 9.02
CA PRO A 29 8.84 1.90 10.44
C PRO A 29 8.32 3.33 10.74
N ASP A 30 7.73 3.50 11.92
CA ASP A 30 7.03 4.70 12.38
C ASP A 30 7.98 5.84 12.81
N TRP A 31 9.19 5.52 13.24
CA TRP A 31 10.23 6.50 13.58
C TRP A 31 10.61 7.46 12.43
N GLY A 32 10.64 8.77 12.71
CA GLY A 32 11.13 9.80 11.79
C GLY A 32 10.17 10.26 10.68
N THR A 33 8.95 9.72 10.61
CA THR A 33 7.93 10.11 9.60
C THR A 33 6.86 11.08 10.15
N GLY A 34 6.94 11.45 11.43
CA GLY A 34 5.91 12.26 12.10
C GLY A 34 4.59 11.52 12.34
N MET A 35 4.55 10.20 12.12
CA MET A 35 3.34 9.37 12.19
C MET A 35 3.27 8.53 13.48
N SER A 36 3.66 9.12 14.61
CA SER A 36 3.47 8.50 15.92
C SER A 36 2.00 8.19 16.17
N GLY A 37 1.69 6.93 16.52
CA GLY A 37 0.32 6.46 16.75
C GLY A 37 -0.29 5.63 15.60
N VAL A 38 0.41 5.47 14.48
CA VAL A 38 0.01 4.57 13.40
C VAL A 38 0.49 3.14 13.71
N ARG A 39 -0.42 2.16 13.71
CA ARG A 39 -0.11 0.75 13.97
C ARG A 39 0.62 0.09 12.80
N ALA A 40 0.27 0.47 11.57
CA ALA A 40 0.93 -0.02 10.36
C ALA A 40 1.02 1.07 9.30
N PHE A 41 2.21 1.25 8.73
CA PHE A 41 2.49 2.18 7.65
C PHE A 41 3.14 1.43 6.48
N TYR A 42 2.53 1.55 5.30
CA TYR A 42 2.96 0.91 4.07
C TYR A 42 3.18 1.94 2.96
N GLU A 43 4.29 1.83 2.26
CA GLU A 43 4.55 2.57 1.01
C GLU A 43 4.38 1.64 -0.19
N LEU A 44 3.58 2.08 -1.16
CA LEU A 44 3.34 1.36 -2.39
C LEU A 44 4.19 1.98 -3.48
N ARG A 45 4.95 1.12 -4.17
CA ARG A 45 5.83 1.50 -5.27
C ARG A 45 5.53 0.70 -6.51
N SER A 46 5.50 1.38 -7.65
CA SER A 46 5.45 0.77 -8.96
C SER A 46 6.54 1.36 -9.84
N ARG A 47 7.25 0.50 -10.58
CA ARG A 47 8.34 0.89 -11.48
C ARG A 47 9.37 1.85 -10.83
N GLY A 48 9.72 1.58 -9.57
CA GLY A 48 10.68 2.37 -8.78
C GLY A 48 10.15 3.66 -8.15
N SER A 49 8.94 4.09 -8.51
CA SER A 49 8.31 5.31 -8.00
C SER A 49 7.26 5.04 -6.93
N ILE A 50 7.07 5.96 -5.99
CA ILE A 50 5.95 5.90 -5.03
C ILE A 50 4.65 6.16 -5.80
N VAL A 51 3.64 5.34 -5.55
CA VAL A 51 2.28 5.48 -6.11
C VAL A 51 1.25 5.80 -5.04
N GLY A 52 1.49 5.35 -3.81
CA GLY A 52 0.61 5.68 -2.71
C GLY A 52 1.12 5.17 -1.38
N ARG A 53 0.31 5.43 -0.36
CA ARG A 53 0.56 5.06 1.03
C ARG A 53 -0.69 4.44 1.63
N ILE A 54 -0.48 3.47 2.51
CA ILE A 54 -1.55 2.94 3.35
C ILE A 54 -1.14 3.06 4.81
N THR A 55 -2.00 3.68 5.61
CA THR A 55 -1.83 3.79 7.07
C THR A 55 -3.00 3.13 7.78
N ALA A 56 -2.72 2.47 8.89
CA ALA A 56 -3.73 1.96 9.80
C ALA A 56 -3.53 2.55 11.18
N GLU A 57 -4.56 3.24 11.69
CA GLU A 57 -4.51 3.86 13.01
C GLU A 57 -4.46 2.82 14.13
N ASN A 58 -3.79 3.18 15.24
CA ASN A 58 -3.79 2.36 16.45
C ASN A 58 -5.02 2.65 17.32
N SER A 59 -6.19 2.23 16.86
CA SER A 59 -7.47 2.41 17.56
C SER A 59 -8.25 1.09 17.69
N TRP A 60 -9.25 1.06 18.56
CA TRP A 60 -10.10 -0.12 18.79
C TRP A 60 -10.87 -0.57 17.53
N ARG A 61 -11.11 0.35 16.59
CA ARG A 61 -11.56 0.10 15.22
C ARG A 61 -10.57 0.78 14.27
N PRO A 62 -9.51 0.07 13.84
CA PRO A 62 -8.46 0.66 13.01
C PRO A 62 -9.05 1.28 11.75
N GLN A 63 -8.91 2.59 11.59
CA GLN A 63 -9.22 3.24 10.33
C GLN A 63 -8.04 3.03 9.39
N VAL A 64 -8.31 2.44 8.23
CA VAL A 64 -7.34 2.27 7.16
C VAL A 64 -7.50 3.43 6.19
N LYS A 65 -6.42 4.19 5.98
CA LYS A 65 -6.38 5.29 5.02
C LYS A 65 -5.47 4.90 3.85
N ALA A 66 -5.99 5.02 2.64
CA ALA A 66 -5.28 4.86 1.39
C ALA A 66 -5.07 6.24 0.77
N GLU A 67 -3.83 6.63 0.49
CA GLU A 67 -3.47 7.92 -0.09
C GLU A 67 -2.80 7.72 -1.45
N TRP A 68 -3.40 8.27 -2.50
CA TRP A 68 -2.84 8.27 -3.85
C TRP A 68 -1.84 9.41 -4.02
N LEU A 69 -0.62 9.08 -4.46
CA LEU A 69 0.50 10.04 -4.56
C LEU A 69 1.11 10.13 -5.96
N ALA A 70 0.73 9.25 -6.89
CA ALA A 70 1.22 9.30 -8.26
C ALA A 70 0.46 10.34 -9.10
N GLU A 71 1.16 10.95 -10.05
CA GLU A 71 0.52 11.73 -11.10
C GLU A 71 -0.31 10.83 -12.03
N THR A 72 -1.34 11.41 -12.63
CA THR A 72 -2.50 10.77 -13.29
C THR A 72 -2.19 9.92 -14.54
N ASP A 73 -0.92 9.71 -14.89
CA ASP A 73 -0.49 9.06 -16.15
C ASP A 73 0.16 7.69 -15.93
N ARG A 74 -0.45 6.87 -15.06
CA ARG A 74 -0.01 5.49 -14.79
C ARG A 74 -1.15 4.51 -15.01
N PRO A 75 -0.86 3.24 -15.35
CA PRO A 75 -1.87 2.17 -15.45
C PRO A 75 -2.53 1.81 -14.10
N LEU A 76 -2.17 2.54 -13.04
CA LEU A 76 -2.63 2.41 -11.67
C LEU A 76 -3.42 3.66 -11.30
N ASN A 77 -4.51 3.49 -10.57
CA ASN A 77 -5.34 4.58 -10.10
C ASN A 77 -5.68 4.44 -8.60
N GLU A 78 -6.43 5.40 -8.07
CA GLU A 78 -6.85 5.41 -6.66
C GLU A 78 -7.68 4.16 -6.28
N ALA A 79 -8.52 3.64 -7.19
CA ALA A 79 -9.32 2.45 -6.92
C ALA A 79 -8.43 1.20 -6.75
N ASP A 80 -7.34 1.09 -7.51
CA ASP A 80 -6.35 0.03 -7.31
C ASP A 80 -5.74 0.08 -5.91
N LEU A 81 -5.49 1.29 -5.37
CA LEU A 81 -4.94 1.45 -4.03
C LEU A 81 -5.92 0.97 -2.94
N ILE A 82 -7.22 1.24 -3.13
CA ILE A 82 -8.29 0.79 -2.23
C ILE A 82 -8.43 -0.74 -2.28
N GLU A 83 -8.37 -1.34 -3.46
CA GLU A 83 -8.42 -2.80 -3.62
C GLU A 83 -7.22 -3.47 -2.94
N ILE A 84 -6.00 -2.94 -3.14
CA ILE A 84 -4.79 -3.44 -2.47
C ILE A 84 -4.91 -3.30 -0.94
N ALA A 85 -5.43 -2.17 -0.46
CA ALA A 85 -5.66 -1.95 0.97
C ALA A 85 -6.68 -2.96 1.54
N GLY A 86 -7.75 -3.26 0.82
CA GLY A 86 -8.73 -4.27 1.23
C GLY A 86 -8.17 -5.70 1.22
N ALA A 87 -7.22 -6.00 0.32
CA ALA A 87 -6.56 -7.29 0.25
C ALA A 87 -5.48 -7.49 1.33
N LEU A 88 -4.91 -6.39 1.86
CA LEU A 88 -4.02 -6.41 3.02
C LEU A 88 -4.82 -6.71 4.29
N LYS A 89 -4.60 -7.88 4.89
CA LYS A 89 -5.17 -8.23 6.20
C LYS A 89 -4.34 -7.54 7.30
N PHE A 90 -4.88 -6.48 7.92
CA PHE A 90 -4.28 -5.73 9.03
C PHE A 90 -4.44 -6.40 10.40
#